data_AF-A0A928EPQ5-F1
#
_entry.id   AF-A0A928EPQ5-F1
#
_cell.length_a   1.000
_cell.length_b   1.000
_cell.length_c   1.000
_cell.angle_alpha   90.00
_cell.angle_beta   90.00
_cell.angle_gamma   90.00
#
_symmetry.space_group_name_H-M   'P 1'
#
loop_
_entity.id
_entity.type
_entity.pdbx_description
1 polymer ?
#
loop_
_entity_poly.entity_id
_entity_poly.type
_entity_poly.pdbx_seq_one_letter_code
_entity_poly.pdbx_strand_id
1 'polypeptide(L)'
;MNNFFAWINSGTAAQQNKKRFACYMIAVVAALLVISLLTLAVIGIVNAVKKGNNPNEEGTVDPNRGFVTTTFAQNQLHKGDLLIVDELHPYIAEANADVTTKKFSEGRSKIDDKNIYFASNQYFDVNADAMDALDKMIVDFYNTAKGKDGNLYKDSNIYISNIEYGNTFEFKYYATINGENGAEATTYAKISENEKYEWIFNNAYKYGFVQLYSAPEASTAEGAETAEDMTHIFRYVGKVHAQLMKDKKCATLADYIELLKSTNFKKTLGATVDKISYKVYYIPQSETPMIPEKYKDSYTVSGNNMDGYIVTYSTTNK
;
A
#
# COMPACT_ATOMS: atom_id res chain seq x y z
N MET A 1 31.73 -25.21 -79.11
CA MET A 1 30.65 -26.22 -79.21
C MET A 1 31.01 -27.41 -80.11
N ASN A 2 31.68 -27.24 -81.25
CA ASN A 2 31.95 -28.32 -82.21
C ASN A 2 32.82 -29.49 -81.68
N ASN A 3 33.78 -29.23 -80.78
CA ASN A 3 34.65 -30.30 -80.24
C ASN A 3 33.97 -31.19 -79.18
N PHE A 4 32.95 -30.68 -78.48
CA PHE A 4 32.27 -31.43 -77.41
C PHE A 4 31.30 -32.47 -77.97
N PHE A 5 30.49 -32.08 -78.96
CA PHE A 5 29.59 -33.02 -79.64
C PHE A 5 30.38 -34.10 -80.40
N ALA A 6 31.52 -33.73 -81.01
CA ALA A 6 32.43 -34.68 -81.62
C ALA A 6 32.99 -35.69 -80.58
N TRP A 7 33.36 -35.21 -79.38
CA TRP A 7 33.85 -36.07 -78.31
C TRP A 7 32.77 -37.00 -77.74
N ILE A 8 31.54 -36.51 -77.53
CA ILE A 8 30.40 -37.31 -77.05
C ILE A 8 30.06 -38.45 -78.01
N ASN A 9 30.16 -38.20 -79.31
CA ASN A 9 29.81 -39.16 -80.36
C ASN A 9 31.01 -40.00 -80.85
N SER A 10 32.16 -39.94 -80.18
CA SER A 10 33.36 -40.72 -80.53
C SER A 10 33.43 -42.05 -79.77
N GLY A 11 33.94 -43.09 -80.43
CA GLY A 11 34.12 -44.44 -79.88
C GLY A 11 32.95 -45.38 -80.18
N THR A 12 32.95 -46.56 -79.56
CA THR A 12 31.88 -47.57 -79.73
C THR A 12 30.56 -47.11 -79.11
N ALA A 13 29.43 -47.71 -79.51
CA ALA A 13 28.11 -47.37 -78.98
C ALA A 13 28.04 -47.44 -77.44
N ALA A 14 28.72 -48.41 -76.82
CA ALA A 14 28.80 -48.51 -75.36
C ALA A 14 29.60 -47.36 -74.72
N GLN A 15 30.67 -46.88 -75.36
CA GLN A 15 31.46 -45.74 -74.90
C GLN A 15 30.68 -44.43 -75.04
N GLN A 16 29.96 -44.25 -76.15
CA GLN A 16 29.09 -43.08 -76.37
C GLN A 16 27.98 -43.01 -75.31
N ASN A 17 27.32 -44.14 -75.01
CA ASN A 17 26.28 -44.19 -73.97
C ASN A 17 26.82 -43.85 -72.58
N LYS A 18 28.02 -44.33 -72.21
CA LYS A 18 28.68 -43.95 -70.95
C LYS A 18 28.99 -42.44 -70.88
N LYS A 19 29.50 -41.85 -71.97
CA LYS A 19 29.80 -40.40 -72.02
C LYS A 19 28.52 -39.55 -71.92
N ARG A 20 27.46 -39.92 -72.65
CA ARG A 20 26.15 -39.25 -72.58
C ARG A 20 25.55 -39.34 -71.19
N PHE A 21 25.62 -40.52 -70.56
CA PHE A 21 25.17 -40.72 -69.19
C PHE A 21 25.95 -39.85 -68.20
N ALA A 22 27.28 -39.78 -68.32
CA ALA A 22 28.11 -38.92 -67.48
C ALA A 22 27.77 -37.43 -67.65
N CYS A 23 27.57 -36.94 -68.88
CA CYS A 23 27.16 -35.55 -69.12
C CYS A 23 25.76 -35.26 -68.57
N TYR A 24 24.82 -36.22 -68.69
CA TYR A 24 23.50 -36.10 -68.09
C TYR A 24 23.57 -36.02 -66.57
N MET A 25 24.38 -36.87 -65.92
CA MET A 25 24.59 -36.84 -64.47
C MET A 25 25.21 -35.51 -64.01
N ILE A 26 26.19 -34.97 -64.75
CA ILE A 26 26.78 -33.66 -64.45
C ILE A 26 25.74 -32.55 -64.58
N ALA A 27 24.89 -32.59 -65.61
CA ALA A 27 23.81 -31.62 -65.80
C ALA A 27 22.77 -31.69 -64.67
N VAL A 28 22.41 -32.90 -64.22
CA VAL A 28 21.50 -33.11 -63.09
C VAL A 28 22.11 -32.57 -61.79
N VAL A 29 23.38 -32.84 -61.51
CA VAL A 29 24.07 -32.32 -60.32
C VAL A 29 24.15 -30.79 -60.35
N ALA A 30 24.47 -30.20 -61.51
CA ALA A 30 24.49 -28.75 -61.67
C ALA A 30 23.09 -28.13 -61.45
N ALA A 31 22.04 -28.75 -61.96
CA ALA A 31 20.66 -28.32 -61.74
C ALA A 31 20.27 -28.39 -60.25
N LEU A 32 20.63 -29.47 -59.55
CA LEU A 32 20.38 -29.62 -58.12
C LEU A 32 21.14 -28.57 -57.27
N LEU A 33 22.38 -28.24 -57.65
CA LEU A 33 23.14 -27.18 -56.99
C LEU A 33 22.50 -25.80 -57.18
N VAL A 34 22.01 -25.50 -58.39
CA VAL A 34 21.28 -24.24 -58.67
C VAL A 34 19.98 -24.19 -57.87
N ILE A 35 19.22 -25.28 -57.81
CA ILE A 35 18.00 -25.36 -56.98
C ILE A 35 18.35 -25.14 -55.51
N SER A 36 19.42 -25.77 -55.01
CA SER A 36 19.85 -25.59 -53.62
C SER A 36 20.31 -24.17 -53.30
N LEU A 37 20.97 -23.48 -54.25
CA LEU A 37 21.34 -22.08 -54.09
C LEU A 37 20.11 -21.16 -54.10
N LEU A 38 19.13 -21.46 -54.95
CA LEU A 38 17.87 -20.73 -55.00
C LEU A 38 17.05 -20.92 -53.72
N THR A 39 17.00 -22.12 -53.16
CA THR A 39 16.31 -22.35 -51.88
C THR A 39 17.00 -21.61 -50.73
N LEU A 40 18.33 -21.61 -50.67
CA LEU A 40 19.08 -20.83 -49.68
C LEU A 40 18.87 -19.32 -49.84
N ALA A 41 18.82 -18.81 -51.08
CA ALA A 41 18.52 -17.41 -51.36
C ALA A 41 17.09 -17.04 -50.91
N VAL A 42 16.10 -17.90 -51.20
CA VAL A 42 14.72 -17.71 -50.74
C VAL A 42 14.64 -17.75 -49.21
N ILE A 43 15.33 -18.68 -48.53
CA ILE A 43 15.40 -18.72 -47.06
C ILE A 43 16.05 -17.43 -46.52
N GLY A 44 17.12 -16.94 -47.15
CA GLY A 44 17.77 -15.68 -46.79
C GLY A 44 16.85 -14.47 -46.94
N ILE A 45 16.10 -14.39 -48.04
CA ILE A 45 15.09 -13.35 -48.29
C ILE A 45 13.94 -13.47 -47.28
N VAL A 46 13.42 -14.67 -47.03
CA VAL A 46 12.36 -14.90 -46.02
C VAL A 46 12.85 -14.51 -44.63
N ASN A 47 14.09 -14.81 -44.27
CA ASN A 47 14.66 -14.39 -42.99
C ASN A 47 14.87 -12.88 -42.92
N ALA A 48 15.33 -12.24 -44.00
CA ALA A 48 15.47 -10.79 -44.09
C ALA A 48 14.10 -10.07 -44.05
N VAL A 49 13.07 -10.65 -44.68
CA VAL A 49 11.67 -10.17 -44.60
C VAL A 49 11.08 -10.42 -43.21
N LYS A 50 11.37 -11.55 -42.54
CA LYS A 50 10.99 -11.74 -41.12
C LYS A 50 11.71 -10.76 -40.20
N LYS A 51 12.94 -10.37 -40.52
CA LYS A 51 13.72 -9.35 -39.78
C LYS A 51 13.29 -7.91 -40.09
N GLY A 52 12.82 -7.64 -41.31
CA GLY A 52 12.48 -6.31 -41.82
C GLY A 52 10.98 -5.98 -41.85
N ASN A 53 10.09 -6.97 -41.86
CA ASN A 53 8.65 -6.85 -41.68
C ASN A 53 8.28 -7.32 -40.27
N ASN A 54 8.74 -6.56 -39.28
CA ASN A 54 8.04 -6.49 -38.00
C ASN A 54 7.23 -5.18 -38.03
N PRO A 55 5.95 -5.17 -38.45
CA PRO A 55 5.14 -3.95 -38.45
C PRO A 55 4.82 -3.46 -37.02
N ASN A 56 5.22 -4.22 -35.99
CA ASN A 56 5.04 -3.86 -34.59
C ASN A 56 6.37 -4.02 -33.84
N GLU A 57 7.33 -3.14 -34.08
CA GLU A 57 8.10 -2.60 -32.96
C GLU A 57 7.34 -1.38 -32.41
N GLU A 58 6.12 -1.62 -31.91
CA GLU A 58 5.82 -1.00 -30.63
C GLU A 58 6.89 -1.55 -29.70
N GLY A 59 7.91 -0.74 -29.41
CA GLY A 59 8.90 -1.12 -28.41
C GLY A 59 8.12 -1.64 -27.22
N THR A 60 8.35 -2.90 -26.84
CA THR A 60 7.72 -3.47 -25.66
C THR A 60 8.14 -2.55 -24.52
N VAL A 61 7.28 -1.60 -24.18
CA VAL A 61 7.48 -0.74 -23.04
C VAL A 61 7.52 -1.74 -21.91
N ASP A 62 8.70 -1.93 -21.33
CA ASP A 62 8.85 -2.76 -20.14
C ASP A 62 7.67 -2.38 -19.24
N PRO A 63 6.76 -3.32 -18.95
CA PRO A 63 5.52 -3.00 -18.24
C PRO A 63 5.83 -2.47 -16.82
N ASN A 64 7.08 -2.58 -16.38
CA ASN A 64 7.61 -2.12 -15.11
C ASN A 64 8.59 -0.93 -15.27
N ARG A 65 8.69 -0.33 -16.45
CA ARG A 65 9.54 0.85 -16.69
C ARG A 65 9.22 1.95 -15.68
N GLY A 66 10.25 2.42 -14.99
CA GLY A 66 10.11 3.44 -13.94
C GLY A 66 9.87 2.87 -12.53
N PHE A 67 9.97 1.56 -12.36
CA PHE A 67 9.92 0.87 -11.08
C PHE A 67 11.18 0.02 -10.86
N VAL A 68 11.52 -0.20 -9.60
CA VAL A 68 12.59 -1.11 -9.17
C VAL A 68 12.08 -2.12 -8.17
N THR A 69 12.71 -3.29 -8.18
CA THR A 69 12.48 -4.31 -7.17
C THR A 69 13.22 -3.96 -5.88
N THR A 70 12.65 -4.36 -4.75
CA THR A 70 13.32 -4.30 -3.45
C THR A 70 12.99 -5.56 -2.63
N THR A 71 13.53 -5.66 -1.43
CA THR A 71 13.21 -6.73 -0.48
C THR A 71 12.90 -6.09 0.87
N PHE A 72 11.75 -6.44 1.43
CA PHE A 72 11.42 -6.07 2.80
C PHE A 72 11.95 -7.11 3.77
N ALA A 73 12.30 -6.66 4.98
CA ALA A 73 12.66 -7.58 6.05
C ALA A 73 11.46 -8.46 6.42
N GLN A 74 11.70 -9.69 6.88
CA GLN A 74 10.63 -10.64 7.22
C GLN A 74 9.69 -10.09 8.30
N ASN A 75 10.24 -9.40 9.30
CA ASN A 75 9.46 -8.77 10.37
C ASN A 75 8.63 -7.55 9.91
N GLN A 76 8.85 -7.01 8.70
CA GLN A 76 8.11 -5.86 8.18
C GLN A 76 6.60 -6.14 8.04
N LEU A 77 6.20 -7.42 7.90
CA LEU A 77 4.78 -7.81 7.84
C LEU A 77 4.04 -7.45 9.14
N HIS A 78 4.75 -7.48 10.26
CA HIS A 78 4.22 -7.26 11.61
C HIS A 78 4.56 -5.87 12.15
N LYS A 79 4.99 -4.94 11.28
CA LYS A 79 5.43 -3.60 11.65
C LYS A 79 4.68 -2.51 10.89
N GLY A 80 4.32 -1.43 11.59
CA GLY A 80 3.75 -0.21 11.00
C GLY A 80 2.39 0.19 11.60
N ASP A 81 1.76 1.19 11.01
CA ASP A 81 0.54 1.80 11.56
C ASP A 81 -0.76 1.10 11.12
N LEU A 82 -0.70 0.25 10.09
CA LEU A 82 -1.86 -0.42 9.48
C LEU A 82 -2.00 -1.89 9.87
N LEU A 83 -1.43 -2.28 11.01
CA LEU A 83 -1.55 -3.64 11.54
C LEU A 83 -3.00 -3.93 11.94
N ILE A 84 -3.56 -5.02 11.38
CA ILE A 84 -4.74 -5.67 11.94
C ILE A 84 -4.28 -6.54 13.09
N VAL A 85 -4.86 -6.33 14.27
CA VAL A 85 -4.55 -7.14 15.44
C VAL A 85 -5.83 -7.76 15.96
N ASP A 86 -5.81 -9.09 16.03
CA ASP A 86 -6.91 -9.93 16.50
C ASP A 86 -6.32 -11.23 17.07
N GLU A 87 -7.18 -12.18 17.46
CA GLU A 87 -6.75 -13.47 18.02
C GLU A 87 -5.89 -14.29 17.04
N LEU A 88 -6.15 -14.19 15.73
CA LEU A 88 -5.43 -14.92 14.68
C LEU A 88 -4.14 -14.21 14.26
N HIS A 89 -4.08 -12.90 14.44
CA HIS A 89 -2.97 -12.02 14.06
C HIS A 89 -2.52 -11.19 15.28
N PRO A 90 -1.87 -11.81 16.28
CA PRO A 90 -1.45 -11.10 17.48
C PRO A 90 -0.39 -10.04 17.15
N TYR A 91 -0.32 -9.00 17.99
CA TYR A 91 0.74 -8.02 17.88
C TYR A 91 2.10 -8.61 18.29
N ILE A 92 3.13 -8.35 17.47
CA ILE A 92 4.49 -8.80 17.72
C ILE A 92 5.33 -7.60 18.16
N ALA A 93 5.59 -7.50 19.46
CA ALA A 93 6.30 -6.36 20.05
C ALA A 93 7.74 -6.25 19.53
N GLU A 94 8.42 -7.37 19.31
CA GLU A 94 9.79 -7.44 18.82
C GLU A 94 9.92 -6.89 17.40
N ALA A 95 8.87 -7.05 16.57
CA ALA A 95 8.84 -6.50 15.23
C ALA A 95 8.77 -4.96 15.20
N ASN A 96 8.34 -4.35 16.31
CA ASN A 96 8.14 -2.92 16.48
C ASN A 96 9.08 -2.31 17.53
N ALA A 97 10.15 -3.02 17.92
CA ALA A 97 11.08 -2.57 18.96
C ALA A 97 11.86 -1.30 18.57
N ASP A 98 11.92 -0.96 17.29
CA ASP A 98 12.56 0.25 16.76
C ASP A 98 11.57 1.40 16.52
N VAL A 99 10.28 1.20 16.81
CA VAL A 99 9.30 2.28 16.84
C VAL A 99 9.68 3.24 17.95
N THR A 100 9.85 4.52 17.60
CA THR A 100 10.12 5.56 18.59
C THR A 100 8.86 5.76 19.44
N THR A 101 9.02 5.69 20.76
CA THR A 101 7.93 5.90 21.70
C THR A 101 8.16 7.13 22.57
N LYS A 102 7.07 7.67 23.12
CA LYS A 102 7.06 8.73 24.14
C LYS A 102 6.18 8.30 25.30
N LYS A 103 6.49 8.77 26.51
CA LYS A 103 5.54 8.67 27.62
C LYS A 103 4.38 9.61 27.35
N PHE A 104 3.16 9.16 27.65
CA PHE A 104 1.96 9.99 27.53
C PHE A 104 2.08 11.33 28.28
N SER A 105 2.70 11.32 29.46
CA SER A 105 2.97 12.53 30.26
C SER A 105 3.92 13.53 29.59
N GLU A 106 4.84 13.06 28.74
CA GLU A 106 5.85 13.88 28.06
C GLU A 106 5.31 14.45 26.74
N GLY A 107 4.43 13.71 26.07
CA GLY A 107 3.87 14.11 24.79
C GLY A 107 2.67 15.07 24.88
N ARG A 108 2.12 15.31 26.08
CA ARG A 108 0.93 16.17 26.24
C ARG A 108 1.26 17.63 26.52
N SER A 109 0.60 18.51 25.80
CA SER A 109 0.69 19.95 25.95
C SER A 109 -0.02 20.44 27.20
N LYS A 110 0.44 21.60 27.69
CA LYS A 110 -0.20 22.37 28.73
C LYS A 110 -0.65 23.71 28.18
N ILE A 111 -1.78 24.20 28.67
CA ILE A 111 -2.28 25.56 28.40
C ILE A 111 -2.48 26.23 29.76
N ASP A 112 -1.91 27.43 29.92
CA ASP A 112 -1.91 28.17 31.20
C ASP A 112 -1.38 27.30 32.37
N ASP A 113 -0.27 26.58 32.13
CA ASP A 113 0.39 25.63 33.04
C ASP A 113 -0.46 24.43 33.51
N LYS A 114 -1.61 24.19 32.88
CA LYS A 114 -2.52 23.07 33.19
C LYS A 114 -2.53 22.03 32.08
N ASN A 115 -2.62 20.75 32.45
CA ASN A 115 -2.89 19.70 31.47
C ASN A 115 -4.30 19.89 30.89
N ILE A 116 -4.43 19.66 29.58
CA ILE A 116 -5.69 19.81 28.84
C ILE A 116 -6.33 18.47 28.43
N TYR A 117 -5.83 17.36 28.98
CA TYR A 117 -6.45 16.02 28.98
C TYR A 117 -5.65 15.11 29.93
N PHE A 118 -6.25 14.00 30.36
CA PHE A 118 -5.73 13.16 31.44
C PHE A 118 -5.77 11.67 31.11
N ALA A 119 -5.04 10.87 31.90
CA ALA A 119 -5.06 9.41 31.90
C ALA A 119 -4.85 8.91 33.34
N SER A 120 -5.39 7.73 33.69
CA SER A 120 -5.18 7.13 35.03
C SER A 120 -3.73 6.71 35.25
N ASN A 121 -3.15 6.08 34.23
CA ASN A 121 -1.72 5.84 34.12
C ASN A 121 -1.15 6.83 33.11
N GLN A 122 -0.16 7.63 33.51
CA GLN A 122 0.41 8.67 32.66
C GLN A 122 1.77 8.27 32.06
N TYR A 123 2.25 7.06 32.35
CA TYR A 123 3.59 6.59 32.00
C TYR A 123 3.58 5.40 31.04
N PHE A 124 2.45 5.13 30.38
CA PHE A 124 2.43 4.19 29.27
C PHE A 124 3.15 4.78 28.06
N ASP A 125 3.80 3.89 27.30
CA ASP A 125 4.51 4.23 26.08
C ASP A 125 3.52 4.30 24.91
N VAL A 126 3.72 5.31 24.07
CA VAL A 126 2.89 5.62 22.90
C VAL A 126 3.81 5.77 21.72
N ASN A 127 3.42 5.31 20.54
CA ASN A 127 4.12 5.67 19.30
C ASN A 127 4.26 7.20 19.24
N ALA A 128 5.47 7.70 18.98
CA ALA A 128 5.77 9.12 19.04
C ALA A 128 4.93 9.96 18.06
N ASP A 129 4.72 9.47 16.83
CA ASP A 129 3.91 10.15 15.82
C ASP A 129 2.43 10.15 16.20
N ALA A 130 1.93 9.03 16.73
CA ALA A 130 0.56 8.95 17.25
C ALA A 130 0.36 9.90 18.45
N MET A 131 1.35 10.01 19.34
CA MET A 131 1.30 10.90 20.49
C MET A 131 1.28 12.38 20.07
N ASP A 132 2.15 12.76 19.11
CA ASP A 132 2.20 14.13 18.59
C ASP A 132 0.91 14.50 17.84
N ALA A 133 0.37 13.55 17.07
CA ALA A 133 -0.92 13.70 16.42
C ALA A 133 -2.07 13.85 17.43
N LEU A 134 -2.07 13.04 18.49
CA LEU A 134 -3.07 13.07 19.55
C LEU A 134 -3.07 14.42 20.26
N ASP A 135 -1.90 14.86 20.73
CA ASP A 135 -1.74 16.13 21.41
C ASP A 135 -2.22 17.28 20.53
N LYS A 136 -1.76 17.32 19.28
CA LYS A 136 -2.18 18.36 18.34
C LYS A 136 -3.69 18.38 18.11
N MET A 137 -4.32 17.20 17.98
CA MET A 137 -5.77 17.10 17.83
C MET A 137 -6.51 17.68 19.04
N ILE A 138 -6.09 17.33 20.26
CA ILE A 138 -6.72 17.82 21.48
C ILE A 138 -6.49 19.32 21.69
N VAL A 139 -5.29 19.83 21.38
CA VAL A 139 -5.00 21.28 21.41
C VAL A 139 -5.89 22.04 20.43
N ASP A 140 -6.03 21.56 19.20
CA ASP A 140 -6.86 22.21 18.19
C ASP A 140 -8.35 22.14 18.54
N PHE A 141 -8.81 21.02 19.12
CA PHE A 141 -10.14 20.88 19.70
C PHE A 141 -10.37 21.91 20.80
N TYR A 142 -9.46 21.98 21.77
CA TYR A 142 -9.51 22.90 22.90
C TYR A 142 -9.60 24.36 22.44
N ASN A 143 -8.75 24.77 21.51
CA ASN A 143 -8.72 26.14 20.98
C ASN A 143 -10.00 26.49 20.21
N THR A 144 -10.52 25.55 19.41
CA THR A 144 -11.78 25.74 18.69
C THR A 144 -12.96 25.88 19.65
N ALA A 145 -12.97 25.10 20.73
CA ALA A 145 -14.06 25.09 21.68
C ALA A 145 -14.01 26.28 22.66
N LYS A 146 -12.82 26.70 23.11
CA LYS A 146 -12.61 27.91 23.93
C LYS A 146 -13.15 29.17 23.25
N GLY A 147 -13.02 29.28 21.93
CA GLY A 147 -13.52 30.41 21.14
C GLY A 147 -15.05 30.50 21.06
N LYS A 148 -15.79 29.41 21.35
CA LYS A 148 -17.26 29.41 21.32
C LYS A 148 -17.88 29.81 22.66
N ASP A 149 -17.28 29.43 23.78
CA ASP A 149 -17.94 29.51 25.09
C ASP A 149 -17.14 30.20 26.22
N GLY A 150 -15.96 30.75 25.95
CA GLY A 150 -15.22 31.67 26.85
C GLY A 150 -14.72 31.14 28.21
N ASN A 151 -15.36 30.11 28.79
CA ASN A 151 -15.13 29.59 30.14
C ASN A 151 -15.26 28.04 30.26
N LEU A 152 -15.74 27.34 29.24
CA LEU A 152 -16.26 25.96 29.37
C LEU A 152 -15.22 24.82 29.40
N TYR A 153 -13.93 25.10 29.24
CA TYR A 153 -12.88 24.07 29.13
C TYR A 153 -11.70 24.31 30.06
N LYS A 154 -11.86 25.09 31.14
CA LYS A 154 -10.77 25.32 32.10
C LYS A 154 -10.30 24.05 32.81
N ASP A 155 -11.12 23.00 32.82
CA ASP A 155 -10.77 21.65 33.26
C ASP A 155 -11.22 20.68 32.16
N SER A 156 -10.27 20.20 31.37
CA SER A 156 -10.51 19.26 30.29
C SER A 156 -10.92 17.89 30.85
N ASN A 157 -12.20 17.56 30.79
CA ASN A 157 -12.68 16.27 31.29
C ASN A 157 -12.26 15.07 30.42
N ILE A 158 -11.52 15.26 29.32
CA ILE A 158 -11.13 14.15 28.45
C ILE A 158 -10.12 13.26 29.18
N TYR A 159 -10.55 12.03 29.39
CA TYR A 159 -9.76 10.93 29.90
C TYR A 159 -9.38 10.02 28.74
N ILE A 160 -8.10 9.66 28.64
CA ILE A 160 -7.55 8.84 27.57
C ILE A 160 -6.83 7.64 28.15
N SER A 161 -7.17 6.45 27.67
CA SER A 161 -6.43 5.21 27.90
C SER A 161 -5.82 4.72 26.60
N ASN A 162 -4.57 4.27 26.62
CA ASN A 162 -4.07 3.40 25.56
C ASN A 162 -4.58 1.98 25.83
N ILE A 163 -5.33 1.43 24.90
CA ILE A 163 -5.93 0.11 25.06
C ILE A 163 -5.19 -0.96 24.25
N GLU A 164 -4.42 -0.54 23.25
CA GLU A 164 -3.80 -1.47 22.33
C GLU A 164 -2.53 -0.88 21.67
N TYR A 165 -1.38 -1.43 22.06
CA TYR A 165 -0.06 -1.34 21.42
C TYR A 165 0.39 0.07 20.99
N GLY A 166 0.07 1.11 21.76
CA GLY A 166 0.61 2.46 21.54
C GLY A 166 -0.08 3.27 20.44
N ASN A 167 -1.02 2.69 19.69
CA ASN A 167 -1.69 3.31 18.53
C ASN A 167 -3.22 3.38 18.65
N THR A 168 -3.84 2.65 19.59
CA THR A 168 -5.29 2.73 19.85
C THR A 168 -5.56 3.43 21.17
N PHE A 169 -6.48 4.38 21.14
CA PHE A 169 -6.83 5.22 22.27
C PHE A 169 -8.33 5.20 22.52
N GLU A 170 -8.69 5.01 23.77
CA GLU A 170 -10.06 5.11 24.25
C GLU A 170 -10.28 6.51 24.83
N PHE A 171 -11.33 7.20 24.39
CA PHE A 171 -11.66 8.56 24.83
C PHE A 171 -12.91 8.54 25.71
N LYS A 172 -12.77 9.01 26.93
CA LYS A 172 -13.86 9.16 27.91
C LYS A 172 -13.92 10.59 28.43
N TYR A 173 -14.98 10.93 29.12
CA TYR A 173 -15.04 12.16 29.90
C TYR A 173 -15.64 11.97 31.29
N TYR A 174 -15.23 12.81 32.25
CA TYR A 174 -15.88 12.86 33.55
C TYR A 174 -17.31 13.41 33.42
N ALA A 175 -18.28 12.58 33.77
CA ALA A 175 -19.69 12.90 33.82
C ALA A 175 -20.17 12.89 35.29
N THR A 176 -20.90 13.94 35.68
CA THR A 176 -21.64 13.96 36.94
C THR A 176 -23.00 13.31 36.71
N ILE A 177 -23.28 12.26 37.45
CA ILE A 177 -24.58 11.58 37.47
C ILE A 177 -25.28 11.86 38.79
N ASN A 178 -26.56 12.21 38.69
CA ASN A 178 -27.42 12.44 39.85
C ASN A 178 -28.16 11.13 40.16
N GLY A 179 -27.88 10.56 41.32
CA GLY A 179 -28.62 9.41 41.84
C GLY A 179 -30.05 9.79 42.23
N GLU A 180 -30.95 8.81 42.28
CA GLU A 180 -32.38 8.99 42.59
C GLU A 180 -32.64 9.68 43.95
N ASN A 181 -31.69 9.59 44.89
CA ASN A 181 -31.75 10.23 46.21
C ASN A 181 -31.11 11.63 46.26
N GLY A 182 -30.75 12.22 45.11
CA GLY A 182 -30.03 13.49 45.03
C GLY A 182 -28.54 13.41 45.37
N ALA A 183 -27.98 12.19 45.47
CA ALA A 183 -26.55 11.98 45.64
C ALA A 183 -25.83 12.17 44.30
N GLU A 184 -24.83 13.05 44.25
CA GLU A 184 -23.97 13.21 43.07
C GLU A 184 -22.83 12.20 43.10
N ALA A 185 -22.62 11.50 41.99
CA ALA A 185 -21.44 10.69 41.76
C ALA A 185 -20.75 11.13 40.46
N THR A 186 -19.42 11.11 40.44
CA THR A 186 -18.65 11.32 39.21
C THR A 186 -18.22 9.97 38.65
N THR A 187 -18.51 9.74 37.37
CA THR A 187 -18.08 8.54 36.63
C THR A 187 -17.45 8.94 35.30
N TYR A 188 -16.94 7.98 34.55
CA TYR A 188 -16.54 8.17 33.16
C TYR A 188 -17.68 7.80 32.22
N ALA A 189 -17.94 8.65 31.23
CA ALA A 189 -18.87 8.40 30.12
C ALA A 189 -18.12 8.49 28.78
N LYS A 190 -18.67 7.90 27.72
CA LYS A 190 -18.05 7.88 26.39
C LYS A 190 -18.18 9.26 25.76
N ILE A 191 -17.14 9.76 25.08
CA ILE A 191 -17.24 11.07 24.42
C ILE A 191 -18.29 11.10 23.31
N SER A 192 -18.72 9.94 22.80
CA SER A 192 -19.79 9.80 21.79
C SER A 192 -21.18 10.14 22.33
N GLU A 193 -21.37 10.10 23.64
CA GLU A 193 -22.65 10.42 24.31
C GLU A 193 -22.81 11.93 24.56
N ASN A 194 -21.87 12.76 24.07
CA ASN A 194 -21.86 14.19 24.38
C ASN A 194 -21.45 15.03 23.17
N GLU A 195 -22.38 15.86 22.68
CA GLU A 195 -22.22 16.75 21.53
C GLU A 195 -21.03 17.71 21.66
N LYS A 196 -20.59 18.00 22.89
CA LYS A 196 -19.39 18.79 23.19
C LYS A 196 -18.15 18.28 22.45
N TYR A 197 -18.06 16.97 22.21
CA TYR A 197 -16.91 16.32 21.58
C TYR A 197 -17.11 16.02 20.09
N GLU A 198 -18.23 16.42 19.47
CA GLU A 198 -18.55 16.13 18.05
C GLU A 198 -17.42 16.57 17.10
N TRP A 199 -16.73 17.66 17.43
CA TRP A 199 -15.58 18.14 16.65
C TRP A 199 -14.50 17.07 16.51
N ILE A 200 -14.22 16.27 17.54
CA ILE A 200 -13.23 15.19 17.48
C ILE A 200 -13.64 14.17 16.41
N PHE A 201 -14.87 13.68 16.45
CA PHE A 201 -15.40 12.73 15.47
C PHE A 201 -15.31 13.27 14.04
N ASN A 202 -15.62 14.55 13.85
CA ASN A 202 -15.62 15.20 12.55
C ASN A 202 -14.22 15.57 12.01
N ASN A 203 -13.18 15.59 12.86
CA ASN A 203 -11.86 16.11 12.51
C ASN A 203 -10.69 15.15 12.76
N ALA A 204 -10.88 14.05 13.50
CA ALA A 204 -9.85 13.07 13.85
C ALA A 204 -9.00 12.61 12.67
N TYR A 205 -9.64 12.38 11.51
CA TYR A 205 -8.96 11.95 10.28
C TYR A 205 -7.86 12.91 9.80
N LYS A 206 -8.00 14.22 10.09
CA LYS A 206 -7.00 15.24 9.72
C LYS A 206 -5.69 15.07 10.48
N TYR A 207 -5.73 14.36 11.60
CA TYR A 207 -4.60 14.07 12.47
C TYR A 207 -4.10 12.63 12.30
N GLY A 208 -4.75 11.82 11.45
CA GLY A 208 -4.37 10.42 11.25
C GLY A 208 -5.13 9.43 12.12
N PHE A 209 -6.17 9.87 12.83
CA PHE A 209 -7.03 9.02 13.62
C PHE A 209 -8.30 8.64 12.87
N VAL A 210 -8.72 7.38 13.01
CA VAL A 210 -10.03 6.89 12.59
C VAL A 210 -10.75 6.29 13.79
N GLN A 211 -12.08 6.35 13.81
CA GLN A 211 -12.84 5.52 14.74
C GLN A 211 -12.58 4.06 14.38
N LEU A 212 -12.27 3.23 15.38
CA LEU A 212 -11.98 1.82 15.12
C LEU A 212 -13.22 1.11 14.55
N TYR A 213 -14.39 1.49 15.04
CA TYR A 213 -15.71 1.08 14.56
C TYR A 213 -16.59 2.31 14.35
N SER A 214 -16.74 2.76 13.10
CA SER A 214 -17.52 3.98 12.80
C SER A 214 -18.98 3.69 12.38
N ALA A 215 -19.42 2.43 12.45
CA ALA A 215 -20.78 2.02 12.10
C ALA A 215 -21.31 0.99 13.12
N PRO A 216 -22.59 1.07 13.55
CA PRO A 216 -23.19 0.15 14.52
C PRO A 216 -23.15 -1.33 14.09
N GLU A 217 -23.08 -1.58 12.78
CA GLU A 217 -23.10 -2.92 12.18
C GLU A 217 -21.70 -3.48 11.89
N ALA A 218 -20.63 -2.75 12.22
CA ALA A 218 -19.28 -3.26 12.07
C ALA A 218 -19.05 -4.43 13.06
N SER A 219 -18.72 -5.61 12.55
CA SER A 219 -18.58 -6.82 13.37
C SER A 219 -17.35 -6.72 14.30
N THR A 220 -17.55 -6.88 15.61
CA THR A 220 -16.48 -7.25 16.55
C THR A 220 -16.33 -8.77 16.53
N ALA A 221 -15.10 -9.29 16.48
CA ALA A 221 -14.86 -10.73 16.46
C ALA A 221 -15.45 -11.48 17.68
N GLU A 222 -15.66 -10.81 18.82
CA GLU A 222 -16.07 -11.47 20.05
C GLU A 222 -16.99 -10.59 20.93
N GLY A 223 -18.30 -10.70 20.71
CA GLY A 223 -19.34 -10.91 21.75
C GLY A 223 -19.40 -10.15 23.09
N ALA A 224 -18.66 -9.07 23.38
CA ALA A 224 -18.74 -8.40 24.69
C ALA A 224 -19.28 -6.95 24.67
N GLU A 225 -19.10 -6.23 23.57
CA GLU A 225 -19.61 -4.86 23.37
C GLU A 225 -20.05 -4.73 21.90
N THR A 226 -21.13 -3.99 21.63
CA THR A 226 -21.56 -3.75 20.25
C THR A 226 -20.62 -2.73 19.57
N ALA A 227 -20.52 -2.70 18.24
CA ALA A 227 -19.71 -1.65 17.57
C ALA A 227 -20.21 -0.22 17.86
N GLU A 228 -21.50 -0.06 18.18
CA GLU A 228 -22.07 1.19 18.69
C GLU A 228 -21.44 1.60 20.03
N ASP A 229 -21.12 0.62 20.87
CA ASP A 229 -20.48 0.83 22.16
C ASP A 229 -18.99 1.21 22.08
N MET A 230 -18.34 1.02 20.93
CA MET A 230 -16.90 1.26 20.73
C MET A 230 -16.59 2.53 19.93
N THR A 231 -17.60 3.36 19.62
CA THR A 231 -17.46 4.59 18.83
C THR A 231 -16.48 5.61 19.42
N HIS A 232 -16.16 5.51 20.72
CA HIS A 232 -15.21 6.35 21.43
C HIS A 232 -13.75 5.85 21.36
N ILE A 233 -13.50 4.77 20.62
CA ILE A 233 -12.17 4.20 20.40
C ILE A 233 -11.62 4.70 19.05
N PHE A 234 -10.44 5.29 19.09
CA PHE A 234 -9.75 5.82 17.91
C PHE A 234 -8.40 5.13 17.70
N ARG A 235 -8.13 4.75 16.45
CA ARG A 235 -6.88 4.15 16.00
C ARG A 235 -6.09 5.16 15.19
N TYR A 236 -4.82 5.34 15.52
CA TYR A 236 -3.87 6.04 14.66
C TYR A 236 -3.45 5.14 13.49
N VAL A 237 -3.63 5.65 12.27
CA VAL A 237 -3.27 4.98 11.01
C VAL A 237 -2.42 5.88 10.11
N GLY A 238 -2.06 7.09 10.59
CA GLY A 238 -1.41 8.13 9.81
C GLY A 238 -2.39 8.93 8.92
N LYS A 239 -2.08 10.21 8.71
CA LYS A 239 -3.00 11.17 8.04
C LYS A 239 -3.42 10.75 6.63
N VAL A 240 -2.50 10.20 5.83
CA VAL A 240 -2.79 9.78 4.45
C VAL A 240 -3.84 8.67 4.43
N HIS A 241 -3.68 7.68 5.31
CA HIS A 241 -4.59 6.54 5.39
C HIS A 241 -5.94 6.95 6.00
N ALA A 242 -5.94 7.74 7.06
CA ALA A 242 -7.18 8.26 7.64
C ALA A 242 -7.99 9.12 6.64
N GLN A 243 -7.31 9.93 5.83
CA GLN A 243 -7.95 10.68 4.73
C GLN A 243 -8.58 9.73 3.69
N LEU A 244 -7.85 8.70 3.25
CA LEU A 244 -8.38 7.70 2.32
C LEU A 244 -9.57 6.94 2.90
N MET A 245 -9.50 6.51 4.16
CA MET A 245 -10.61 5.83 4.84
C MET A 245 -11.86 6.70 4.86
N LYS A 246 -11.71 7.99 5.19
CA LYS A 246 -12.82 8.96 5.13
C LYS A 246 -13.38 9.10 3.71
N ASP A 247 -12.53 9.35 2.72
CA ASP A 247 -12.95 9.61 1.34
C ASP A 247 -13.61 8.39 0.69
N LYS A 248 -13.20 7.19 1.11
CA LYS A 248 -13.73 5.91 0.62
C LYS A 248 -14.84 5.34 1.50
N LYS A 249 -15.21 6.03 2.59
CA LYS A 249 -16.26 5.64 3.54
C LYS A 249 -16.03 4.23 4.12
N CYS A 250 -14.78 3.90 4.43
CA CYS A 250 -14.44 2.68 5.15
C CYS A 250 -14.95 2.79 6.59
N ALA A 251 -15.71 1.81 7.07
CA ALA A 251 -16.26 1.82 8.43
C ALA A 251 -15.26 1.27 9.47
N THR A 252 -14.32 0.44 9.00
CA THR A 252 -13.26 -0.18 9.81
C THR A 252 -11.91 -0.14 9.10
N LEU A 253 -10.83 -0.40 9.84
CA LEU A 253 -9.50 -0.62 9.24
C LEU A 253 -9.51 -1.86 8.32
N ALA A 254 -10.26 -2.91 8.67
CA ALA A 254 -10.39 -4.11 7.83
C ALA A 254 -10.98 -3.80 6.45
N ASP A 255 -12.04 -2.98 6.37
CA ASP A 255 -12.61 -2.54 5.09
C ASP A 255 -11.57 -1.80 4.23
N TYR A 256 -10.71 -1.01 4.87
CA TYR A 256 -9.67 -0.27 4.20
C TYR A 256 -8.56 -1.19 3.66
N ILE A 257 -8.12 -2.17 4.45
CA ILE A 257 -7.15 -3.17 4.01
C ILE A 257 -7.72 -3.97 2.82
N GLU A 258 -8.99 -4.39 2.88
CA GLU A 258 -9.64 -5.10 1.78
C GLU A 258 -9.73 -4.24 0.51
N LEU A 259 -10.09 -2.96 0.65
CA LEU A 259 -10.06 -2.01 -0.47
C LEU A 259 -8.66 -1.91 -1.08
N LEU A 260 -7.62 -1.83 -0.24
CA LEU A 260 -6.23 -1.74 -0.69
C LEU A 260 -5.77 -3.00 -1.42
N LYS A 261 -6.26 -4.19 -1.07
CA LYS A 261 -5.93 -5.44 -1.79
C LYS A 261 -6.32 -5.40 -3.29
N SER A 262 -7.23 -4.52 -3.69
CA SER A 262 -7.58 -4.28 -5.10
C SER A 262 -6.62 -3.36 -5.88
N THR A 263 -5.56 -2.90 -5.22
CA THR A 263 -4.53 -1.99 -5.75
C THR A 263 -3.20 -2.70 -5.98
N ASN A 264 -2.32 -2.08 -6.75
CA ASN A 264 -0.92 -2.49 -6.93
C ASN A 264 -0.09 -1.29 -7.42
N PHE A 265 1.19 -1.51 -7.70
CA PHE A 265 2.12 -0.46 -8.14
C PHE A 265 1.68 0.28 -9.43
N LYS A 266 0.78 -0.30 -10.24
CA LYS A 266 0.20 0.34 -11.44
C LYS A 266 -1.17 0.97 -11.18
N LYS A 267 -1.93 0.44 -10.22
CA LYS A 267 -3.28 0.88 -9.86
C LYS A 267 -3.32 1.28 -8.38
N THR A 268 -2.91 2.52 -8.10
CA THR A 268 -2.80 3.07 -6.75
C THR A 268 -4.06 3.82 -6.30
N LEU A 269 -4.32 3.91 -5.00
CA LEU A 269 -5.16 4.99 -4.44
C LEU A 269 -4.33 6.28 -4.30
N GLY A 270 -5.00 7.43 -4.26
CA GLY A 270 -4.35 8.71 -4.01
C GLY A 270 -5.15 9.60 -3.09
N ALA A 271 -4.45 10.35 -2.25
CA ALA A 271 -5.00 11.35 -1.33
C ALA A 271 -4.13 12.61 -1.33
N THR A 272 -4.71 13.74 -0.95
CA THR A 272 -3.97 14.99 -0.73
C THR A 272 -4.15 15.41 0.72
N VAL A 273 -3.04 15.50 1.44
CA VAL A 273 -2.98 15.87 2.86
C VAL A 273 -1.98 17.00 3.00
N ASP A 274 -2.34 18.07 3.71
CA ASP A 274 -1.45 19.22 3.94
C ASP A 274 -0.82 19.77 2.64
N LYS A 275 -1.60 19.79 1.55
CA LYS A 275 -1.20 20.21 0.18
C LYS A 275 -0.16 19.30 -0.50
N ILE A 276 0.12 18.13 0.07
CA ILE A 276 1.01 17.12 -0.50
C ILE A 276 0.15 15.98 -1.05
N SER A 277 0.39 15.58 -2.30
CA SER A 277 -0.27 14.44 -2.91
C SER A 277 0.51 13.17 -2.62
N TYR A 278 -0.23 12.11 -2.25
CA TYR A 278 0.31 10.80 -1.94
C TYR A 278 -0.33 9.73 -2.81
N LYS A 279 0.40 8.63 -2.98
CA LYS A 279 -0.06 7.40 -3.59
C LYS A 279 0.12 6.25 -2.61
N VAL A 280 -0.86 5.36 -2.59
CA VAL A 280 -0.91 4.21 -1.70
C VAL A 280 -1.28 2.96 -2.51
N TYR A 281 -0.59 1.85 -2.26
CA TYR A 281 -0.93 0.57 -2.86
C TYR A 281 -0.51 -0.61 -2.00
N TYR A 282 -1.13 -1.75 -2.26
CA TYR A 282 -0.86 -3.03 -1.62
C TYR A 282 0.14 -3.88 -2.42
N ILE A 283 0.92 -4.69 -1.70
CA ILE A 283 1.83 -5.71 -2.24
C ILE A 283 1.60 -7.00 -1.44
N PRO A 284 1.11 -8.09 -2.06
CA PRO A 284 1.04 -9.39 -1.38
C PRO A 284 2.43 -9.86 -0.93
N GLN A 285 2.53 -10.52 0.22
CA GLN A 285 3.80 -11.07 0.71
C GLN A 285 4.42 -12.09 -0.26
N SER A 286 3.59 -12.76 -1.05
CA SER A 286 4.00 -13.72 -2.08
C SER A 286 4.60 -13.07 -3.33
N GLU A 287 4.50 -11.75 -3.49
CA GLU A 287 5.00 -11.02 -4.65
C GLU A 287 6.30 -10.28 -4.35
N THR A 288 7.12 -10.08 -5.39
CA THR A 288 8.33 -9.25 -5.26
C THR A 288 7.93 -7.77 -5.17
N PRO A 289 8.33 -7.04 -4.11
CA PRO A 289 7.98 -5.64 -3.97
C PRO A 289 8.52 -4.78 -5.12
N MET A 290 7.63 -3.99 -5.72
CA MET A 290 7.93 -3.04 -6.80
C MET A 290 7.71 -1.62 -6.29
N ILE A 291 8.73 -0.79 -6.34
CA ILE A 291 8.72 0.62 -5.88
C ILE A 291 8.97 1.55 -7.06
N PRO A 292 8.27 2.69 -7.20
CA PRO A 292 8.59 3.65 -8.25
C PRO A 292 10.03 4.18 -8.06
N GLU A 293 10.87 4.08 -9.09
CA GLU A 293 12.29 4.44 -9.04
C GLU A 293 12.50 5.89 -8.57
N LYS A 294 11.61 6.79 -8.99
CA LYS A 294 11.65 8.21 -8.60
C LYS A 294 11.48 8.43 -7.09
N TYR A 295 10.83 7.50 -6.38
CA TYR A 295 10.48 7.63 -4.96
C TYR A 295 11.12 6.54 -4.10
N LYS A 296 12.13 5.83 -4.61
CA LYS A 296 12.80 4.71 -3.92
C LYS A 296 13.46 5.07 -2.60
N ASP A 297 13.75 6.35 -2.37
CA ASP A 297 14.36 6.84 -1.13
C ASP A 297 13.35 7.62 -0.26
N SER A 298 12.07 7.65 -0.66
CA SER A 298 11.03 8.49 -0.05
C SER A 298 9.65 7.82 -0.04
N TYR A 299 9.59 6.61 0.51
CA TYR A 299 8.35 5.88 0.76
C TYR A 299 8.32 5.33 2.19
N THR A 300 7.13 5.01 2.67
CA THR A 300 6.93 4.25 3.91
C THR A 300 6.27 2.92 3.60
N VAL A 301 6.48 1.95 4.50
CA VAL A 301 5.86 0.61 4.43
C VAL A 301 5.22 0.30 5.77
N SER A 302 3.97 -0.14 5.72
CA SER A 302 3.32 -0.84 6.82
C SER A 302 3.01 -2.25 6.38
N GLY A 303 3.29 -3.24 7.21
CA GLY A 303 2.60 -4.52 7.08
C GLY A 303 1.12 -4.37 7.46
N ASN A 304 0.30 -5.34 7.07
CA ASN A 304 -1.07 -5.48 7.57
C ASN A 304 -1.21 -6.53 8.69
N ASN A 305 -0.10 -7.16 9.11
CA ASN A 305 -0.04 -8.26 10.07
C ASN A 305 -0.63 -9.59 9.59
N MET A 306 -0.99 -9.70 8.30
CA MET A 306 -1.70 -10.87 7.75
C MET A 306 -0.97 -11.45 6.54
N ASP A 307 -1.00 -10.75 5.41
CA ASP A 307 -0.68 -11.32 4.09
C ASP A 307 0.01 -10.35 3.13
N GLY A 308 0.33 -9.12 3.55
CA GLY A 308 1.06 -8.21 2.71
C GLY A 308 1.41 -6.85 3.31
N TYR A 309 1.82 -5.98 2.41
CA TYR A 309 2.42 -4.68 2.71
C TYR A 309 1.65 -3.56 2.04
N ILE A 310 1.60 -2.40 2.70
CA ILE A 310 1.05 -1.16 2.17
C ILE A 310 2.21 -0.20 1.98
N VAL A 311 2.41 0.24 0.74
CA VAL A 311 3.42 1.25 0.38
C VAL A 311 2.75 2.59 0.20
N THR A 312 3.32 3.62 0.83
CA THR A 312 2.89 5.01 0.70
C THR A 312 4.05 5.89 0.25
N TYR A 313 3.85 6.72 -0.77
CA TYR A 313 4.85 7.68 -1.24
C TYR A 313 4.23 9.01 -1.64
N SER A 314 4.99 10.10 -1.47
CA SER A 314 4.60 11.44 -1.90
C SER A 314 4.93 11.66 -3.38
N THR A 315 4.00 12.24 -4.15
CA THR A 315 4.21 12.59 -5.56
C THR A 315 4.45 14.08 -5.79
N THR A 316 4.30 14.91 -4.76
CA THR A 316 4.70 16.31 -4.83
C THR A 316 6.21 16.37 -4.69
N ASN A 317 6.92 16.87 -5.71
CA ASN A 317 8.35 17.12 -5.58
C ASN A 317 8.57 18.09 -4.41
N LYS A 318 9.44 17.72 -3.47
CA LYS A 318 10.02 18.69 -2.53
C LYS A 318 10.85 19.73 -3.28
#